data_AF-A0A2U2Z7N2-F1
#
_entry.id   AF-A0A2U2Z7N2-F1
#
_cell.length_a   1.000
_cell.length_b   1.000
_cell.length_c   1.000
_cell.angle_alpha   90.00
_cell.angle_beta   90.00
_cell.angle_gamma   90.00
#
_symmetry.space_group_name_H-M   'P 1'
#
loop_
_entity.id
_entity.type
_entity.pdbx_description
1 polymer ?
#
loop_
_entity_poly.entity_id
_entity_poly.type
_entity_poly.pdbx_seq_one_letter_code
_entity_poly.pdbx_strand_id
1 'polypeptide(L)'
;MEATAARTLVAPEFFERLSLRVAKNTGLDQERAEAITDQALAYLATCAQKPEGAPSLFMSRAVDPAWHTFFEYTHQYDSFFTSHGWRKVHHNPCDGFGGVSYPPAADVLPLTVAAIEAAGYRVDPELWQAEVDCGDTCGDDGGGGNPLPTCEHHV
;
A
#
# COMPACT_ATOMS: atom_id res chain seq x y z
N MET A 1 -14.13 13.04 15.02
CA MET A 1 -14.18 11.56 15.00
C MET A 1 -12.80 11.07 15.34
N GLU A 2 -12.71 10.00 16.12
CA GLU A 2 -11.43 9.33 16.38
C GLU A 2 -11.04 8.54 15.13
N ALA A 3 -9.76 8.60 14.73
CA ALA A 3 -9.27 7.88 13.56
C ALA A 3 -9.30 6.36 13.82
N THR A 4 -9.71 5.58 12.82
CA THR A 4 -9.91 4.13 12.95
C THR A 4 -8.64 3.37 12.59
N ALA A 5 -8.25 2.39 13.40
CA ALA A 5 -7.19 1.45 13.04
C ALA A 5 -7.66 0.51 11.93
N ALA A 6 -6.92 0.39 10.84
CA ALA A 6 -7.35 -0.37 9.67
C ALA A 6 -7.31 -1.90 9.89
N ARG A 7 -6.71 -2.39 10.98
CA ARG A 7 -6.80 -3.79 11.41
C ARG A 7 -8.24 -4.27 11.57
N THR A 8 -9.21 -3.37 11.76
CA THR A 8 -10.64 -3.72 11.85
C THR A 8 -11.28 -4.03 10.50
N LEU A 9 -10.59 -3.79 9.38
CA LEU A 9 -11.06 -4.10 8.03
C LEU A 9 -10.90 -5.58 7.66
N VAL A 10 -10.30 -6.37 8.53
CA VAL A 10 -10.16 -7.81 8.35
C VAL A 10 -10.57 -8.53 9.63
N ALA A 11 -10.84 -9.84 9.53
CA ALA A 11 -11.07 -10.66 10.72
C ALA A 11 -9.84 -10.62 11.65
N PRO A 12 -10.02 -10.50 12.99
CA PRO A 12 -8.91 -10.44 13.93
C PRO A 12 -7.91 -11.60 13.80
N GLU A 13 -8.41 -12.81 13.56
CA GLU A 13 -7.58 -14.01 13.39
C GLU A 13 -6.76 -13.95 12.09
N PHE A 14 -7.32 -13.32 11.05
CA PHE A 14 -6.57 -13.11 9.81
C PHE A 14 -5.51 -12.03 9.97
N PHE A 15 -5.81 -10.94 10.70
CA PHE A 15 -4.82 -9.91 11.01
C PHE A 15 -3.62 -10.51 11.75
N GLU A 16 -3.87 -11.31 12.80
CA GLU A 16 -2.80 -11.99 13.56
C GLU A 16 -1.99 -12.92 12.66
N ARG A 17 -2.65 -13.74 11.83
CA ARG A 17 -1.96 -14.63 10.90
C ARG A 17 -1.12 -13.87 9.87
N LEU A 18 -1.64 -12.75 9.36
CA LEU A 18 -0.96 -11.93 8.37
C LEU A 18 0.26 -11.24 9.01
N SER A 19 0.11 -10.60 10.16
CA SER A 19 1.22 -9.93 10.84
C SER A 19 2.31 -10.91 11.28
N LEU A 20 1.97 -12.14 11.70
CA LEU A 20 2.95 -13.19 11.96
C LEU A 20 3.76 -13.57 10.70
N ARG A 21 3.09 -13.62 9.53
CA ARG A 21 3.78 -13.87 8.26
C ARG A 21 4.66 -12.68 7.86
N VAL A 22 4.19 -11.45 8.09
CA VAL A 22 4.97 -10.23 7.87
C VAL A 22 6.23 -10.23 8.74
N ALA A 23 6.10 -10.51 10.04
CA ALA A 23 7.24 -10.64 10.96
C ALA A 23 8.25 -11.68 10.45
N LYS A 24 7.76 -12.85 10.02
CA LYS A 24 8.60 -13.90 9.46
C LYS A 24 9.33 -13.48 8.17
N ASN A 25 8.65 -12.81 7.25
CA ASN A 25 9.19 -12.41 5.96
C ASN A 25 10.20 -11.25 6.09
N THR A 26 10.00 -10.36 7.06
CA THR A 26 10.80 -9.14 7.24
C THR A 26 11.89 -9.26 8.32
N GLY A 27 11.76 -10.23 9.23
CA GLY A 27 12.63 -10.35 10.42
C GLY A 27 12.30 -9.33 11.53
N LEU A 28 11.21 -8.58 11.39
CA LEU A 28 10.73 -7.64 12.42
C LEU A 28 10.15 -8.38 13.63
N ASP A 29 10.11 -7.69 14.77
CA ASP A 29 9.30 -8.15 15.89
C ASP A 29 7.79 -8.05 15.57
N GLN A 30 7.00 -8.74 16.40
CA GLN A 30 5.55 -8.85 16.17
C GLN A 30 4.83 -7.50 16.28
N GLU A 31 5.25 -6.62 17.19
CA GLU A 31 4.63 -5.31 17.38
C GLU A 31 4.82 -4.44 16.13
N ARG A 32 6.05 -4.41 15.60
CA ARG A 32 6.35 -3.66 14.38
C ARG A 32 5.67 -4.27 13.16
N ALA A 33 5.61 -5.60 13.07
CA ALA A 33 4.89 -6.27 12.00
C ALA A 33 3.38 -5.96 12.02
N GLU A 34 2.75 -5.91 13.20
CA GLU A 34 1.37 -5.47 13.35
C GLU A 34 1.19 -4.00 12.92
N ALA A 35 2.10 -3.11 13.31
CA ALA A 35 2.04 -1.70 12.92
C ALA A 35 2.07 -1.52 11.40
N ILE A 36 3.02 -2.15 10.70
CA ILE A 36 3.09 -2.05 9.22
C ILE A 36 1.92 -2.76 8.53
N THR A 37 1.38 -3.83 9.12
CA THR A 37 0.19 -4.51 8.59
C THR A 37 -1.04 -3.60 8.67
N ASP A 38 -1.24 -2.91 9.81
CA ASP A 38 -2.32 -1.93 9.96
C ASP A 38 -2.21 -0.80 8.92
N GLN A 39 -1.01 -0.21 8.77
CA GLN A 39 -0.79 0.87 7.80
C GLN A 39 -0.99 0.42 6.35
N ALA A 40 -0.61 -0.82 5.99
CA ALA A 40 -0.84 -1.37 4.66
C ALA A 40 -2.35 -1.56 4.36
N LEU A 41 -3.13 -2.00 5.35
CA LEU A 41 -4.59 -2.11 5.22
C LEU A 41 -5.24 -0.73 5.02
N ALA A 42 -4.77 0.28 5.77
CA ALA A 42 -5.25 1.66 5.63
C ALA A 42 -4.96 2.22 4.23
N TYR A 43 -3.75 1.99 3.73
CA TYR A 43 -3.35 2.35 2.37
C TYR A 43 -4.24 1.69 1.32
N LEU A 44 -4.44 0.37 1.42
CA LEU A 44 -5.25 -0.37 0.44
C LEU A 44 -6.70 0.09 0.42
N ALA A 45 -7.29 0.29 1.60
CA ALA A 45 -8.65 0.80 1.72
C ALA A 45 -8.78 2.20 1.11
N THR A 46 -7.78 3.06 1.32
CA THR A 46 -7.73 4.42 0.76
C THR A 46 -7.62 4.38 -0.77
N CYS A 47 -6.70 3.59 -1.31
CA CYS A 47 -6.51 3.42 -2.74
C CYS A 47 -7.77 2.85 -3.42
N ALA A 48 -8.44 1.90 -2.78
CA ALA A 48 -9.63 1.25 -3.33
C ALA A 48 -10.86 2.17 -3.39
N GLN A 49 -10.91 3.17 -2.51
CA GLN A 49 -12.02 4.11 -2.37
C GLN A 49 -11.79 5.46 -3.06
N LYS A 50 -10.58 5.72 -3.55
CA LYS A 50 -10.29 6.99 -4.22
C LYS A 50 -11.17 7.19 -5.46
N PRO A 51 -11.61 8.41 -5.76
CA PRO A 51 -12.39 8.70 -6.97
C PRO A 51 -11.64 8.29 -8.24
N GLU A 52 -12.39 7.94 -9.29
CA GLU A 52 -11.82 7.73 -10.61
C GLU A 52 -11.10 9.00 -11.10
N GLY A 53 -9.89 8.84 -11.65
CA GLY A 53 -9.03 9.96 -12.07
C GLY A 53 -8.26 10.66 -10.94
N ALA A 54 -8.40 10.22 -9.68
CA ALA A 54 -7.52 10.69 -8.61
C ALA A 54 -6.06 10.25 -8.85
N PRO A 55 -5.05 11.05 -8.44
CA PRO A 55 -3.64 10.68 -8.57
C PRO A 55 -3.33 9.30 -7.98
N SER A 56 -2.28 8.65 -8.48
CA SER A 56 -1.72 7.46 -7.84
C SER A 56 -1.22 7.78 -6.44
N LEU A 57 -1.51 6.88 -5.51
CA LEU A 57 -0.90 6.88 -4.18
C LEU A 57 0.27 5.92 -4.17
N PHE A 58 1.25 6.22 -3.32
CA PHE A 58 2.50 5.47 -3.21
C PHE A 58 2.73 5.05 -1.77
N MET A 59 3.26 3.85 -1.60
CA MET A 59 3.55 3.30 -0.28
C MET A 59 4.94 3.71 0.19
N SER A 60 5.11 3.89 1.50
CA SER A 60 6.44 4.02 2.08
C SER A 60 7.19 2.68 2.05
N ARG A 61 8.52 2.77 2.00
CA ARG A 61 9.41 1.60 2.08
C ARG A 61 9.18 0.75 3.33
N ALA A 62 8.82 1.37 4.45
CA ALA A 62 8.60 0.68 5.71
C ALA A 62 7.32 -0.18 5.69
N VAL A 63 6.28 0.27 4.99
CA VAL A 63 4.95 -0.39 4.98
C VAL A 63 4.84 -1.39 3.83
N ASP A 64 5.52 -1.15 2.72
CA ASP A 64 5.48 -1.94 1.49
C ASP A 64 5.63 -3.47 1.68
N PRO A 65 6.53 -3.99 2.54
CA PRO A 65 6.67 -5.42 2.76
C PRO A 65 5.39 -6.11 3.30
N ALA A 66 4.53 -5.37 4.02
CA ALA A 66 3.27 -5.91 4.49
C ALA A 66 2.25 -6.09 3.36
N TRP A 67 2.24 -5.20 2.37
CA TRP A 67 1.40 -5.36 1.18
C TRP A 67 1.86 -6.54 0.32
N HIS A 68 3.17 -6.64 0.07
CA HIS A 68 3.77 -7.81 -0.59
C HIS A 68 3.37 -9.13 0.08
N THR A 69 3.45 -9.16 1.41
CA THR A 69 3.05 -10.35 2.16
C THR A 69 1.55 -10.64 2.04
N PHE A 70 0.69 -9.61 2.00
CA PHE A 70 -0.75 -9.80 1.84
C PHE A 70 -1.11 -10.41 0.47
N PHE A 71 -0.39 -10.07 -0.61
CA PHE A 71 -0.59 -10.69 -1.93
C PHE A 71 -0.41 -12.20 -1.95
N GLU A 72 0.43 -12.75 -1.05
CA GLU A 72 0.61 -14.20 -0.93
C GLU A 72 -0.69 -14.91 -0.53
N TYR A 73 -1.62 -14.20 0.13
CA TYR A 73 -2.94 -14.69 0.54
C TYR A 73 -4.00 -14.33 -0.52
N THR A 74 -3.82 -14.81 -1.74
CA THR A 74 -4.59 -14.40 -2.93
C THR A 74 -6.12 -14.39 -2.72
N HIS A 75 -6.68 -15.41 -2.07
CA HIS A 75 -8.11 -15.46 -1.76
C HIS A 75 -8.55 -14.36 -0.79
N GLN A 76 -7.80 -14.14 0.29
CA GLN A 76 -8.09 -13.09 1.27
C GLN A 76 -7.86 -11.69 0.68
N TYR A 77 -6.87 -11.54 -0.19
CA TYR A 77 -6.62 -10.29 -0.90
C TYR A 77 -7.82 -9.92 -1.79
N ASP A 78 -8.33 -10.86 -2.59
CA ASP A 78 -9.53 -10.62 -3.40
C ASP A 78 -10.79 -10.41 -2.53
N SER A 79 -10.92 -11.18 -1.44
CA SER A 79 -12.05 -11.07 -0.50
C SER A 79 -12.07 -9.72 0.22
N PHE A 80 -10.91 -9.14 0.53
CA PHE A 80 -10.79 -7.85 1.20
C PHE A 80 -11.51 -6.75 0.42
N PHE A 81 -11.27 -6.62 -0.88
CA PHE A 81 -11.94 -5.60 -1.69
C PHE A 81 -13.41 -5.94 -1.94
N THR A 82 -13.71 -7.19 -2.31
CA THR A 82 -15.08 -7.59 -2.68
C THR A 82 -16.06 -7.52 -1.50
N SER A 83 -15.65 -7.90 -0.29
CA SER A 83 -16.50 -7.83 0.91
C SER A 83 -16.88 -6.39 1.31
N HIS A 84 -16.06 -5.40 0.95
CA HIS A 84 -16.32 -3.98 1.20
C HIS A 84 -17.00 -3.27 0.01
N GLY A 85 -17.22 -3.99 -1.11
CA GLY A 85 -17.73 -3.40 -2.35
C GLY A 85 -16.73 -2.46 -3.03
N TRP A 86 -15.45 -2.61 -2.75
CA TRP A 86 -14.39 -1.78 -3.32
C TRP A 86 -13.79 -2.39 -4.58
N ARG A 87 -13.17 -1.54 -5.41
CA ARG A 87 -12.35 -2.00 -6.53
C ARG A 87 -11.06 -2.62 -6.00
N LYS A 88 -10.63 -3.71 -6.63
CA LYS A 88 -9.35 -4.34 -6.32
C LYS A 88 -8.22 -3.37 -6.68
N VAL A 89 -7.31 -3.16 -5.72
CA VAL A 89 -6.07 -2.42 -5.99
C VAL A 89 -5.04 -3.39 -6.54
N HIS A 90 -4.47 -3.07 -7.70
CA HIS A 90 -3.39 -3.84 -8.29
C HIS A 90 -2.03 -3.29 -7.88
N HIS A 91 -1.08 -4.19 -7.65
CA HIS A 91 0.29 -3.82 -7.38
C HIS A 91 0.99 -3.34 -8.65
N ASN A 92 1.73 -2.25 -8.56
CA ASN A 92 2.68 -1.87 -9.60
C ASN A 92 4.09 -1.68 -8.98
N PRO A 93 5.01 -2.62 -9.21
CA PRO A 93 6.40 -2.49 -8.77
C PRO A 93 7.13 -1.32 -9.49
N CYS A 94 8.06 -0.68 -8.80
CA CYS A 94 8.96 0.30 -9.40
C CYS A 94 10.34 -0.33 -9.66
N ASP A 95 10.49 -1.02 -10.78
CA ASP A 95 11.73 -1.76 -11.07
C ASP A 95 12.73 -0.96 -11.92
N GLY A 96 12.50 0.35 -12.11
CA GLY A 96 13.27 1.20 -13.04
C GLY A 96 13.11 0.83 -14.52
N PHE A 97 12.17 -0.07 -14.84
CA PHE A 97 11.95 -0.57 -16.19
C PHE A 97 11.58 0.58 -17.15
N GLY A 98 12.24 0.63 -18.30
CA GLY A 98 12.06 1.71 -19.28
C GLY A 98 12.66 3.06 -18.87
N GLY A 99 13.49 3.12 -17.83
CA GLY A 99 14.07 4.37 -17.33
C GLY A 99 13.07 5.23 -16.55
N VAL A 100 11.89 4.71 -16.25
CA VAL A 100 10.89 5.37 -15.43
C VAL A 100 11.16 5.02 -13.98
N SER A 101 11.37 6.04 -13.15
CA SER A 101 11.39 5.91 -11.70
C SER A 101 10.12 6.54 -11.13
N TYR A 102 9.67 6.05 -9.99
CA TYR A 102 8.62 6.74 -9.25
C TYR A 102 9.07 8.13 -8.81
N PRO A 103 8.11 9.06 -8.63
CA PRO A 103 8.44 10.38 -8.14
C PRO A 103 9.13 10.29 -6.77
N PRO A 104 9.96 11.28 -6.39
CA PRO A 104 10.64 11.26 -5.10
C PRO A 104 9.66 11.06 -3.94
N ALA A 105 10.01 10.17 -3.00
CA ALA A 105 9.15 9.85 -1.85
C ALA A 105 8.71 11.09 -1.05
N ALA A 106 9.60 12.10 -0.96
CA ALA A 106 9.30 13.37 -0.30
C ALA A 106 8.14 14.15 -0.93
N ASP A 107 7.87 13.93 -2.22
CA ASP A 107 6.80 14.61 -2.96
C ASP A 107 5.48 13.83 -2.91
N VAL A 108 5.53 12.50 -2.83
CA VAL A 108 4.34 11.62 -2.95
C VAL A 108 3.82 11.08 -1.63
N LEU A 109 4.67 10.78 -0.65
CA LEU A 109 4.21 10.22 0.63
C LEU A 109 3.30 11.18 1.41
N PRO A 110 3.51 12.51 1.41
CA PRO A 110 2.56 13.43 2.03
C PRO A 110 1.15 13.36 1.42
N LEU A 111 1.04 13.09 0.12
CA LEU A 111 -0.25 12.92 -0.56
C LEU A 111 -0.95 11.63 -0.10
N THR A 112 -0.20 10.53 0.00
CA THR A 112 -0.72 9.27 0.53
C THR A 112 -1.19 9.43 1.98
N VAL A 113 -0.38 10.03 2.84
CA VAL A 113 -0.72 10.28 4.25
C VAL A 113 -1.99 11.10 4.36
N ALA A 114 -2.07 12.23 3.65
CA ALA A 114 -3.25 13.07 3.66
C ALA A 114 -4.51 12.33 3.17
N ALA A 115 -4.38 11.45 2.18
CA ALA A 115 -5.49 10.64 1.70
C ALA A 115 -5.96 9.61 2.74
N ILE A 116 -5.02 8.94 3.45
CA ILE A 116 -5.35 7.98 4.51
C ILE A 116 -6.05 8.68 5.68
N GLU A 117 -5.57 9.85 6.09
CA GLU A 117 -6.20 10.66 7.13
C GLU A 117 -7.60 11.14 6.70
N ALA A 118 -7.76 11.60 5.46
CA ALA A 118 -9.05 12.02 4.92
C ALA A 118 -10.05 10.86 4.80
N ALA A 119 -9.58 9.63 4.59
CA ALA A 119 -10.37 8.42 4.64
C ALA A 119 -10.76 8.00 6.08
N GLY A 120 -10.23 8.69 7.10
CA GLY A 120 -10.57 8.47 8.51
C GLY A 120 -9.75 7.38 9.21
N TYR A 121 -8.67 6.92 8.59
CA TYR A 121 -7.78 5.91 9.18
C TYR A 121 -6.65 6.54 9.98
N ARG A 122 -6.16 5.82 11.00
CA ARG A 122 -5.00 6.24 11.78
C ARG A 122 -3.73 6.11 10.93
N VAL A 123 -2.92 7.16 10.95
CA VAL A 123 -1.56 7.16 10.39
C VAL A 123 -0.54 7.09 11.53
N ASP A 124 0.49 6.26 11.35
CA ASP A 124 1.72 6.29 12.14
C ASP A 124 2.80 7.09 11.38
N PRO A 125 3.10 8.34 11.76
CA PRO A 125 4.04 9.19 11.02
C PRO A 125 5.46 8.60 10.90
N GLU A 126 5.88 7.75 11.84
CA GLU A 126 7.20 7.10 11.78
C GLU A 126 7.30 6.08 10.66
N LEU A 127 6.15 5.57 10.19
CA LEU A 127 6.07 4.61 9.10
C LEU A 127 5.94 5.25 7.71
N TRP A 128 5.73 6.57 7.62
CA TRP A 128 5.48 7.27 6.35
C TRP A 128 6.57 8.30 6.01
N GLN A 129 7.80 8.06 6.47
CA GLN A 129 8.94 8.93 6.18
C GLN A 129 9.52 8.67 4.79
N ALA A 130 9.98 9.73 4.13
CA ALA A 130 10.74 9.64 2.90
C ALA A 130 12.17 9.17 3.22
N GLU A 131 12.49 7.92 2.90
CA GLU A 131 13.87 7.43 2.95
C GLU A 131 14.62 7.73 1.65
N VAL A 132 15.96 7.80 1.74
CA VAL A 132 16.86 8.29 0.69
C VAL A 132 16.97 7.36 -0.54
N ASP A 133 16.40 6.16 -0.46
CA ASP A 133 16.43 5.17 -1.54
C ASP A 133 15.02 4.88 -2.04
N CYS A 134 14.66 5.53 -3.15
CA CYS A 134 13.36 5.38 -3.81
C CYS A 134 13.34 4.20 -4.81
N GLY A 135 14.40 3.38 -4.85
CA GLY A 135 14.57 2.32 -5.84
C GLY A 135 13.52 1.21 -5.77
N ASP A 136 12.91 0.96 -4.61
CA ASP A 136 12.11 -0.25 -4.35
C ASP A 136 10.70 0.02 -3.79
N THR A 137 10.16 1.23 -3.91
CA THR A 137 8.81 1.53 -3.36
C THR A 137 7.70 1.29 -4.38
N CYS A 138 6.57 0.71 -3.94
CA CYS A 138 5.46 0.36 -4.82
C CYS A 138 4.27 1.34 -4.72
N GLY A 139 3.41 1.35 -5.74
CA GLY A 139 2.26 2.25 -5.85
C GLY A 139 0.99 1.53 -6.28
N ASP A 140 -0.15 2.20 -6.13
CA ASP A 140 -1.40 1.72 -6.72
C ASP A 140 -1.37 1.82 -8.26
N ASP A 141 -2.23 1.06 -8.92
CA ASP A 141 -2.31 1.01 -10.39
C ASP A 141 -3.02 2.22 -11.02
N GLY A 142 -3.31 3.28 -10.25
CA GLY A 142 -3.94 4.50 -10.76
C GLY A 142 -5.43 4.36 -11.12
N GLY A 143 -6.04 3.19 -10.91
CA GLY A 143 -7.48 2.97 -11.11
C GLY A 143 -7.89 2.45 -12.48
N GLY A 144 -7.10 1.59 -13.13
CA GLY A 144 -7.52 0.97 -14.38
C GLY A 144 -6.49 0.16 -15.14
N GLY A 145 -5.49 -0.43 -14.46
CA GLY A 145 -4.35 -1.00 -15.15
C GLY A 145 -3.54 0.11 -15.79
N ASN A 146 -2.65 0.73 -15.01
CA ASN A 146 -1.59 1.55 -15.57
C ASN A 146 -0.98 0.76 -16.74
N PRO A 147 -1.00 1.26 -17.99
CA PRO A 147 -0.30 0.58 -19.05
C PRO A 147 1.14 0.41 -18.56
N LEU A 148 1.67 -0.82 -18.62
CA LEU A 148 3.10 -1.06 -18.47
C LEU A 148 3.80 0.07 -19.25
N PRO A 149 4.78 0.80 -18.66
CA PRO A 149 5.40 1.92 -19.32
C PRO A 149 5.74 1.51 -20.76
N THR A 150 4.99 2.08 -21.70
CA THR A 150 5.01 1.60 -23.08
C THR A 150 6.34 2.02 -23.66
N CYS A 151 7.13 1.03 -24.09
CA CYS A 151 8.36 1.24 -24.83
C CYS A 151 8.03 1.83 -26.22
N GLU A 152 7.74 3.12 -26.29
CA GLU A 152 7.73 3.85 -27.55
C GLU A 152 9.12 4.42 -27.82
N HIS A 153 10.00 3.56 -28.34
CA HIS A 153 11.17 4.01 -29.08
C HIS A 153 10.67 4.54 -30.44
N HIS A 154 10.47 5.85 -30.54
CA HIS A 154 10.43 6.49 -31.85
C HIS A 154 11.85 6.44 -32.45
N VAL A 155 11.99 5.65 -33.51
CA VAL A 155 13.21 5.50 -34.34
C VAL A 155 13.61 6.82 -34.96
#